data_AF-A0A8J6ZUB2-F1
#
_entry.id   AF-A0A8J6ZUB2-F1
#
_cell.length_a   1.000
_cell.length_b   1.000
_cell.length_c   1.000
_cell.angle_alpha   90.00
_cell.angle_beta   90.00
_cell.angle_gamma   90.00
#
_symmetry.space_group_name_H-M   'P 1'
#
loop_
_entity.id
_entity.type
_entity.pdbx_description
1 polymer ?
#
loop_
_entity_poly.entity_id
_entity_poly.type
_entity_poly.pdbx_seq_one_letter_code
_entity_poly.pdbx_strand_id
1 'polypeptide(L)'
;MLIHSICLRKSQVILMALLTVFSIFFWEYNKHPQGDRYSYFSQTKGSTMMNIQSEAGSIPQREIRHFAVYKQTRLALLVEDKPGVLISSASPAPGGPLKHPFVNAQAMDSRYENEMGSLLRQSNSFDEFIGLLIKHEYDIRSFDYLDLPKTLTAGYRIFAKEKLLAVIWKHRGQFSTLTQQPEKDDLIFDPATLTVYDAAYTNFFLKYLETSSDFEEILQKMKSDRLSIFEIAAHLQTN
;
A
#
# COMPACT_ATOMS: atom_id res chain seq x y z
N MET A 1 54.57 18.22 6.23
CA MET A 1 53.86 17.42 5.20
C MET A 1 53.78 15.98 5.70
N LEU A 2 52.79 15.65 6.55
CA LEU A 2 52.66 14.32 7.15
C LEU A 2 51.33 14.14 7.92
N ILE A 3 50.18 14.19 7.23
CA ILE A 3 48.91 13.68 7.78
C ILE A 3 48.04 13.20 6.59
N HIS A 4 48.12 11.92 6.22
CA HIS A 4 47.13 11.24 5.36
C HIS A 4 47.31 9.70 5.33
N SER A 5 47.38 9.02 6.48
CA SER A 5 47.50 7.55 6.46
C SER A 5 47.00 6.80 7.69
N ILE A 6 45.85 7.19 8.28
CA ILE A 6 45.27 6.47 9.46
C ILE A 6 43.86 5.89 9.20
N CYS A 7 43.20 6.16 8.07
CA CYS A 7 41.78 5.78 7.92
C CYS A 7 41.49 4.36 7.39
N LEU A 8 42.49 3.52 7.05
CA LEU A 8 42.25 2.26 6.32
C LEU A 8 42.49 0.96 7.09
N ARG A 9 42.84 0.98 8.39
CA ARG A 9 43.15 -0.26 9.14
C ARG A 9 42.06 -0.79 10.08
N LYS A 10 40.92 -0.13 10.25
CA LYS A 10 39.87 -0.60 11.18
C LYS A 10 38.83 -1.56 10.56
N SER A 11 38.73 -1.64 9.23
CA SER A 11 37.67 -2.43 8.57
C SER A 11 37.95 -3.94 8.41
N GLN A 12 39.19 -4.42 8.59
CA GLN A 12 39.49 -5.85 8.43
C GLN A 12 39.45 -6.67 9.73
N VAL A 13 39.47 -6.04 10.90
CA VAL A 13 39.48 -6.77 12.19
C VAL A 13 38.07 -7.14 12.65
N ILE A 14 37.02 -6.43 12.21
CA ILE A 14 35.63 -6.68 12.62
C ILE A 14 34.99 -7.83 11.82
N LEU A 15 35.44 -8.07 10.58
CA LEU A 15 34.87 -9.11 9.72
C LEU A 15 35.22 -10.55 10.16
N MET A 16 36.28 -10.73 10.96
CA MET A 16 36.67 -12.05 11.47
C MET A 16 36.02 -12.43 12.81
N ALA A 17 35.44 -11.48 13.57
CA ALA A 17 34.77 -11.78 14.83
C ALA A 17 33.29 -12.18 14.67
N LEU A 18 32.66 -11.81 13.55
CA LEU A 18 31.23 -12.05 13.28
C LEU A 18 30.92 -13.47 12.76
N LEU A 19 31.90 -14.19 12.22
CA LEU A 19 31.68 -15.55 11.68
C LEU A 19 31.64 -16.64 12.76
N THR A 20 32.10 -16.38 13.98
CA THR A 20 32.14 -17.39 15.06
C THR A 20 30.86 -17.40 15.91
N VAL A 21 30.09 -16.31 15.94
CA VAL A 21 28.87 -16.19 16.76
C VAL A 21 27.62 -16.68 16.02
N PHE A 22 27.64 -16.66 14.67
CA PHE A 22 26.49 -17.04 13.84
C PHE A 22 26.15 -18.54 13.90
N SER A 23 27.11 -19.40 14.27
CA SER A 23 26.88 -20.85 14.36
C SER A 23 26.13 -21.30 15.62
N ILE A 24 26.05 -20.45 16.64
CA ILE A 24 25.42 -20.82 17.93
C ILE A 24 23.93 -20.44 17.95
N PHE A 25 23.53 -19.36 17.26
CA PHE A 25 22.14 -18.87 17.31
C PHE A 25 21.19 -19.49 16.28
N PHE A 26 21.70 -20.10 15.20
CA PHE A 26 20.85 -20.67 14.15
C PHE A 26 20.19 -22.00 14.55
N TRP A 27 20.61 -22.62 15.65
CA TRP A 27 20.04 -23.90 16.12
C TRP A 27 18.87 -23.74 17.10
N GLU A 28 18.74 -22.61 17.80
CA GLU A 28 17.73 -22.42 18.86
C GLU A 28 16.39 -21.85 18.34
N TYR A 29 16.36 -21.18 17.17
CA TYR A 29 15.17 -20.44 16.71
C TYR A 29 14.10 -21.31 16.00
N ASN A 30 14.37 -22.59 15.74
CA ASN A 30 13.44 -23.48 15.02
C ASN A 30 12.51 -24.31 15.94
N LYS A 31 12.26 -23.87 17.18
CA LYS A 31 11.54 -24.69 18.19
C LYS A 31 10.11 -24.27 18.57
N HIS A 32 9.47 -23.30 17.92
CA HIS A 32 8.06 -22.97 18.26
C HIS A 32 7.12 -22.90 17.04
N PRO A 33 6.01 -23.67 17.03
CA PRO A 33 5.03 -23.69 15.95
C PRO A 33 4.08 -22.48 16.06
N GLN A 34 3.73 -21.90 14.90
CA GLN A 34 2.73 -20.85 14.80
C GLN A 34 1.35 -21.38 15.19
N GLY A 35 0.68 -20.68 16.11
CA GLY A 35 -0.68 -20.98 16.52
C GLY A 35 -1.70 -20.38 15.56
N ASP A 36 -2.57 -21.25 15.05
CA ASP A 36 -3.79 -20.92 14.31
C ASP A 36 -4.74 -20.03 15.14
N ARG A 37 -5.13 -18.89 14.57
CA ARG A 37 -6.34 -18.16 15.01
C ARG A 37 -6.98 -17.50 13.81
N TYR A 38 -8.05 -18.08 13.28
CA TYR A 38 -9.34 -17.42 13.00
C TYR A 38 -10.40 -18.49 12.75
N SER A 39 -11.32 -18.66 13.69
CA SER A 39 -12.55 -19.46 13.50
C SER A 39 -13.70 -18.72 14.17
N TYR A 40 -14.50 -18.01 13.37
CA TYR A 40 -15.86 -17.60 13.74
C TYR A 40 -16.81 -18.59 13.10
N PHE A 41 -17.27 -19.57 13.88
CA PHE A 41 -18.37 -20.47 13.52
C PHE A 41 -19.53 -20.18 14.48
N SER A 42 -20.65 -19.70 13.95
CA SER A 42 -21.91 -19.60 14.67
C SER A 42 -22.55 -20.99 14.75
N GLN A 43 -22.62 -21.56 15.95
CA GLN A 43 -23.43 -22.75 16.21
C GLN A 43 -24.88 -22.34 16.38
N THR A 44 -25.74 -22.69 15.41
CA THR A 44 -27.17 -22.86 15.64
C THR A 44 -27.45 -24.36 15.79
N LYS A 45 -28.03 -24.73 16.94
CA LYS A 45 -28.44 -26.10 17.25
C LYS A 45 -29.72 -26.45 16.49
N GLY A 46 -29.67 -27.57 15.78
CA GLY A 46 -30.76 -28.55 15.72
C GLY A 46 -31.82 -28.37 14.63
N SER A 47 -31.65 -29.07 13.51
CA SER A 47 -32.69 -29.93 12.93
C SER A 47 -32.11 -30.76 11.79
N THR A 48 -32.17 -32.08 11.98
CA THR A 48 -31.85 -33.09 10.97
C THR A 48 -32.84 -32.98 9.81
N MET A 49 -32.38 -32.53 8.64
CA MET A 49 -33.03 -32.79 7.36
C MET A 49 -31.97 -33.14 6.31
N MET A 50 -32.37 -34.03 5.41
CA MET A 50 -31.56 -34.73 4.42
C MET A 50 -30.61 -33.80 3.65
N ASN A 51 -29.32 -34.09 3.75
CA ASN A 51 -28.26 -33.37 3.05
C ASN A 51 -28.17 -33.89 1.60
N ILE A 52 -28.94 -33.29 0.70
CA ILE A 52 -28.65 -33.34 -0.74
C ILE A 52 -27.45 -32.40 -0.92
N GLN A 53 -26.25 -32.95 -0.82
CA GLN A 53 -25.02 -32.24 -1.17
C GLN A 53 -25.11 -31.90 -2.66
N SER A 54 -25.55 -30.68 -2.98
CA SER A 54 -25.23 -30.10 -4.27
C SER A 54 -23.73 -29.82 -4.25
N GLU A 55 -22.96 -30.64 -4.95
CA GLU A 55 -21.58 -30.35 -5.38
C GLU A 55 -21.58 -29.19 -6.40
N ALA A 56 -22.26 -28.09 -6.08
CA ALA A 56 -22.01 -26.82 -6.74
C ALA A 56 -20.64 -26.38 -6.24
N GLY A 57 -19.61 -26.67 -7.04
CA GLY A 57 -18.22 -26.31 -6.75
C GLY A 57 -18.18 -24.91 -6.18
N SER A 58 -17.72 -24.80 -4.92
CA SER A 58 -17.57 -23.53 -4.23
C SER A 58 -16.69 -22.66 -5.10
N ILE A 59 -17.29 -21.67 -5.77
CA ILE A 59 -16.54 -20.65 -6.49
C ILE A 59 -15.59 -20.06 -5.44
N PRO A 60 -14.26 -20.13 -5.65
CA PRO A 60 -13.31 -19.60 -4.68
C PRO A 60 -13.71 -18.15 -4.41
N GLN A 61 -14.07 -17.89 -3.15
CA GLN A 61 -14.52 -16.57 -2.73
C GLN A 61 -13.33 -15.64 -2.87
N ARG A 62 -13.29 -14.86 -3.95
CA ARG A 62 -12.24 -13.86 -4.16
C ARG A 62 -12.25 -12.92 -2.96
N GLU A 63 -11.09 -12.72 -2.37
CA GLU A 63 -10.92 -11.76 -1.29
C GLU A 63 -11.34 -10.36 -1.79
N ILE A 64 -12.27 -9.73 -1.07
CA ILE A 64 -12.76 -8.40 -1.43
C ILE A 64 -11.68 -7.40 -1.08
N ARG A 65 -11.20 -6.67 -2.08
CA ARG A 65 -10.19 -5.63 -1.92
C ARG A 65 -10.86 -4.31 -1.52
N HIS A 66 -10.26 -3.62 -0.57
CA HIS A 66 -10.74 -2.33 -0.06
C HIS A 66 -9.69 -1.24 -0.28
N PHE A 67 -10.08 -0.13 -0.90
CA PHE A 67 -9.18 0.99 -1.17
C PHE A 67 -9.73 2.34 -0.73
N ALA A 68 -8.84 3.13 -0.15
CA ALA A 68 -9.01 4.53 0.13
C ALA A 68 -8.28 5.32 -0.96
N VAL A 69 -9.02 6.16 -1.65
CA VAL A 69 -8.55 6.90 -2.82
C VAL A 69 -8.43 8.36 -2.42
N TYR A 70 -7.23 8.90 -2.58
CA TYR A 70 -6.90 10.27 -2.24
C TYR A 70 -6.60 11.07 -3.50
N LYS A 71 -7.03 12.33 -3.52
CA LYS A 71 -6.55 13.31 -4.49
C LYS A 71 -5.77 14.36 -3.72
N GLN A 72 -4.48 14.49 -4.03
CA GLN A 72 -3.54 15.24 -3.21
C GLN A 72 -3.54 14.67 -1.79
N THR A 73 -4.00 15.41 -0.79
CA THR A 73 -4.09 14.93 0.59
C THR A 73 -5.50 14.59 1.05
N ARG A 74 -6.53 14.73 0.21
CA ARG A 74 -7.92 14.57 0.63
C ARG A 74 -8.48 13.22 0.25
N LEU A 75 -9.12 12.55 1.20
CA LEU A 75 -9.90 11.35 0.93
C LEU A 75 -11.07 11.70 0.00
N ALA A 76 -11.05 11.16 -1.21
CA ALA A 76 -12.04 11.43 -2.25
C ALA A 76 -13.06 10.29 -2.38
N LEU A 77 -12.63 9.03 -2.22
CA LEU A 77 -13.47 7.86 -2.45
C LEU A 77 -13.02 6.69 -1.57
N LEU A 78 -14.00 5.97 -1.03
CA LEU A 78 -13.84 4.61 -0.51
C LEU A 78 -14.42 3.65 -1.52
N VAL A 79 -13.68 2.61 -1.89
CA VAL A 79 -14.06 1.69 -2.96
C VAL A 79 -13.74 0.24 -2.59
N GLU A 80 -14.64 -0.67 -2.94
CA GLU A 80 -14.51 -2.10 -2.73
C GLU A 80 -14.67 -2.86 -4.05
N ASP A 81 -13.87 -3.91 -4.24
CA ASP A 81 -13.90 -4.81 -5.40
C ASP A 81 -15.03 -5.84 -5.28
N LYS A 82 -16.27 -5.33 -5.31
CA LYS A 82 -17.49 -6.14 -5.32
C LYS A 82 -18.63 -5.38 -6.00
N PRO A 83 -19.61 -6.05 -6.62
CA PRO A 83 -20.84 -5.40 -7.06
C PRO A 83 -21.55 -4.69 -5.89
N GLY A 84 -22.03 -3.47 -6.10
CA GLY A 84 -22.61 -2.70 -5.00
C GLY A 84 -23.27 -1.40 -5.43
N VAL A 85 -23.32 -0.46 -4.50
CA VAL A 85 -23.93 0.85 -4.69
C VAL A 85 -22.86 1.94 -4.74
N LEU A 86 -23.15 2.99 -5.50
CA LEU A 86 -22.36 4.21 -5.54
C LEU A 86 -23.09 5.26 -4.70
N ILE A 87 -22.53 5.56 -3.55
CA ILE A 87 -23.05 6.54 -2.59
C ILE A 87 -22.37 7.87 -2.87
N SER A 88 -23.16 8.87 -3.27
CA SER A 88 -22.70 10.24 -3.44
C SER A 88 -22.41 10.89 -2.09
N SER A 89 -21.48 11.85 -2.08
CA SER A 89 -21.25 12.74 -0.93
C SER A 89 -22.30 13.86 -0.84
N ALA A 90 -22.97 14.15 -1.97
CA ALA A 90 -24.07 15.09 -2.05
C ALA A 90 -25.41 14.40 -1.74
N SER A 91 -26.46 15.21 -1.51
CA SER A 91 -27.80 14.69 -1.32
C SER A 91 -28.19 13.75 -2.47
N PRO A 92 -28.78 12.56 -2.16
CA PRO A 92 -29.08 11.58 -3.18
C PRO A 92 -30.03 12.15 -4.23
N ALA A 93 -29.73 11.89 -5.50
CA ALA A 93 -30.63 12.24 -6.59
C ALA A 93 -31.98 11.52 -6.41
N PRO A 94 -33.10 12.11 -6.90
CA PRO A 94 -34.38 11.43 -6.95
C PRO A 94 -34.22 10.10 -7.71
N GLY A 95 -34.40 8.96 -7.03
CA GLY A 95 -34.15 7.63 -7.60
C GLY A 95 -33.23 6.72 -6.78
N GLY A 96 -32.57 7.26 -5.75
CA GLY A 96 -31.72 6.48 -4.85
C GLY A 96 -30.32 6.19 -5.40
N PRO A 97 -29.49 5.45 -4.66
CA PRO A 97 -28.10 5.20 -5.04
C PRO A 97 -27.99 4.29 -6.27
N LEU A 98 -27.07 4.63 -7.18
CA LEU A 98 -26.83 3.88 -8.42
C LEU A 98 -26.14 2.55 -8.11
N LYS A 99 -26.63 1.44 -8.68
CA LYS A 99 -25.98 0.13 -8.57
C LYS A 99 -24.91 -0.03 -9.66
N HIS A 100 -23.82 -0.74 -9.33
CA HIS A 100 -22.70 -0.96 -10.23
C HIS A 100 -22.24 -2.43 -10.23
N PRO A 101 -21.90 -3.02 -11.39
CA PRO A 101 -21.67 -4.46 -11.51
C PRO A 101 -20.37 -4.99 -10.88
N PHE A 102 -19.39 -4.13 -10.61
CA PHE A 102 -18.09 -4.55 -10.04
C PHE A 102 -17.53 -3.60 -8.99
N VAL A 103 -18.28 -2.56 -8.58
CA VAL A 103 -17.83 -1.57 -7.59
C VAL A 103 -18.90 -1.33 -6.55
N ASN A 104 -18.49 -1.31 -5.28
CA ASN A 104 -19.23 -0.69 -4.19
C ASN A 104 -18.40 0.50 -3.72
N ALA A 105 -18.96 1.71 -3.73
CA ALA A 105 -18.16 2.89 -3.41
C ALA A 105 -18.95 4.00 -2.73
N GLN A 106 -18.23 4.80 -1.95
CA GLN A 106 -18.73 5.98 -1.28
C GLN A 106 -17.82 7.16 -1.60
N ALA A 107 -18.37 8.17 -2.29
CA ALA A 107 -17.70 9.43 -2.48
C ALA A 107 -17.62 10.15 -1.13
N MET A 108 -16.43 10.66 -0.82
CA MET A 108 -16.12 11.37 0.41
C MET A 108 -15.93 12.87 0.15
N ASP A 109 -15.77 13.27 -1.12
CA ASP A 109 -15.53 14.64 -1.54
C ASP A 109 -16.21 14.95 -2.89
N SER A 110 -17.22 15.81 -2.87
CA SER A 110 -18.04 16.14 -4.03
C SER A 110 -17.28 16.81 -5.17
N ARG A 111 -16.13 17.45 -4.86
CA ARG A 111 -15.29 18.14 -5.87
C ARG A 111 -14.75 17.18 -6.94
N TYR A 112 -14.50 15.93 -6.57
CA TYR A 112 -13.90 14.92 -7.45
C TYR A 112 -14.93 13.93 -8.00
N GLU A 113 -16.17 13.98 -7.52
CA GLU A 113 -17.19 12.98 -7.81
C GLU A 113 -17.51 12.88 -9.31
N ASN A 114 -17.61 14.01 -10.00
CA ASN A 114 -17.88 14.02 -11.45
C ASN A 114 -16.74 13.39 -12.26
N GLU A 115 -15.48 13.72 -11.91
CA GLU A 115 -14.30 13.13 -12.56
C GLU A 115 -14.26 11.62 -12.32
N MET A 116 -14.34 11.18 -11.06
CA MET A 116 -14.31 9.76 -10.72
C MET A 116 -15.47 8.98 -11.35
N GLY A 117 -16.67 9.57 -11.40
CA GLY A 117 -17.81 8.99 -12.10
C GLY A 117 -17.58 8.85 -13.61
N SER A 118 -16.86 9.79 -14.23
CA SER A 118 -16.45 9.69 -15.63
C SER A 118 -15.44 8.57 -15.85
N LEU A 119 -14.44 8.43 -14.97
CA LEU A 119 -13.45 7.36 -15.03
C LEU A 119 -14.09 5.99 -14.82
N LEU A 120 -15.04 5.88 -13.89
CA LEU A 120 -15.76 4.64 -13.64
C LEU A 120 -16.58 4.21 -14.87
N ARG A 121 -17.27 5.14 -15.54
CA ARG A 121 -18.01 4.85 -16.78
C ARG A 121 -17.12 4.41 -17.96
N GLN A 122 -15.84 4.77 -17.95
CA GLN A 122 -14.86 4.33 -18.95
C GLN A 122 -14.27 2.94 -18.64
N SER A 123 -14.53 2.40 -17.46
CA SER A 123 -13.94 1.15 -16.97
C SER A 123 -14.88 -0.03 -17.18
N ASN A 124 -14.34 -1.18 -17.59
CA ASN A 124 -15.08 -2.44 -17.71
C ASN A 124 -14.78 -3.41 -16.56
N SER A 125 -13.81 -3.09 -15.71
CA SER A 125 -13.43 -3.89 -14.54
C SER A 125 -12.92 -3.02 -13.40
N PHE A 126 -12.83 -3.60 -12.21
CA PHE A 126 -12.29 -2.93 -11.03
C PHE A 126 -10.84 -2.51 -11.24
N ASP A 127 -10.02 -3.39 -11.82
CA ASP A 127 -8.60 -3.11 -12.06
C ASP A 127 -8.39 -2.00 -13.10
N GLU A 128 -9.24 -1.93 -14.14
CA GLU A 128 -9.25 -0.81 -15.08
C GLU A 128 -9.61 0.51 -14.38
N PHE A 129 -10.59 0.50 -13.49
CA PHE A 129 -10.99 1.68 -12.73
C PHE A 129 -9.85 2.19 -11.83
N ILE A 130 -9.20 1.30 -11.08
CA ILE A 130 -8.02 1.66 -10.28
C ILE A 130 -6.87 2.18 -11.15
N GLY A 131 -6.62 1.55 -12.31
CA GLY A 131 -5.61 2.02 -13.25
C GLY A 131 -5.88 3.42 -13.80
N LEU A 132 -7.14 3.74 -14.12
CA LEU A 132 -7.55 5.08 -14.54
C LEU A 132 -7.42 6.11 -13.41
N LEU A 133 -7.77 5.76 -12.18
CA LEU A 133 -7.53 6.63 -11.01
C LEU A 133 -6.05 6.96 -10.86
N ILE A 134 -5.15 5.97 -10.93
CA ILE A 134 -3.69 6.19 -10.84
C ILE A 134 -3.19 7.05 -12.00
N LYS A 135 -3.65 6.80 -13.23
CA LYS A 135 -3.32 7.61 -14.41
C LYS A 135 -3.75 9.07 -14.23
N HIS A 136 -4.86 9.30 -13.53
CA HIS A 136 -5.34 10.61 -13.13
C HIS A 136 -4.75 11.08 -11.80
N GLU A 137 -3.60 10.56 -11.38
CA GLU A 137 -2.85 10.98 -10.20
C GLU A 137 -3.65 10.96 -8.89
N TYR A 138 -4.54 9.97 -8.74
CA TYR A 138 -5.10 9.62 -7.45
C TYR A 138 -4.14 8.66 -6.74
N ASP A 139 -3.93 8.87 -5.44
CA ASP A 139 -3.13 7.98 -4.62
C ASP A 139 -4.04 6.90 -4.00
N ILE A 140 -3.62 5.65 -4.09
CA ILE A 140 -4.43 4.49 -3.71
C ILE A 140 -3.81 3.78 -2.50
N ARG A 141 -4.53 3.77 -1.38
CA ARG A 141 -4.14 3.12 -0.12
C ARG A 141 -5.03 1.90 0.14
N SER A 142 -4.45 0.82 0.66
CA SER A 142 -5.24 -0.25 1.29
C SER A 142 -5.76 0.23 2.64
N PHE A 143 -7.03 -0.02 2.94
CA PHE A 143 -7.54 0.30 4.27
C PHE A 143 -8.28 -0.87 4.88
N ASP A 144 -8.05 -1.04 6.17
CA ASP A 144 -8.97 -1.71 7.08
C ASP A 144 -9.73 -0.59 7.80
N TYR A 145 -11.05 -0.72 7.94
CA TYR A 145 -11.97 0.33 8.41
C TYR A 145 -11.60 1.02 9.74
N LEU A 146 -10.63 0.49 10.48
CA LEU A 146 -10.21 0.96 11.80
C LEU A 146 -9.26 2.18 11.77
N ASP A 147 -8.57 2.48 10.66
CA ASP A 147 -7.59 3.58 10.58
C ASP A 147 -7.62 4.30 9.22
N LEU A 148 -8.73 5.01 8.96
CA LEU A 148 -8.91 5.77 7.73
C LEU A 148 -8.77 7.28 7.97
N PRO A 149 -7.57 7.86 7.81
CA PRO A 149 -7.38 9.29 7.97
C PRO A 149 -8.07 10.03 6.81
N LYS A 150 -8.83 11.07 7.16
CA LYS A 150 -9.47 11.96 6.17
C LYS A 150 -8.44 12.72 5.33
N THR A 151 -7.27 12.97 5.94
CA THR A 151 -6.16 13.67 5.31
C THR A 151 -4.94 12.76 5.27
N LEU A 152 -4.39 12.57 4.08
CA LEU A 152 -3.15 11.85 3.88
C LEU A 152 -1.98 12.63 4.49
N THR A 153 -1.11 11.94 5.21
CA THR A 153 0.16 12.52 5.67
C THR A 153 1.07 12.83 4.48
N ALA A 154 2.01 13.76 4.66
CA ALA A 154 2.97 14.12 3.61
C ALA A 154 3.73 12.88 3.12
N GLY A 155 4.02 12.87 1.82
CA GLY A 155 4.69 11.76 1.13
C GLY A 155 5.30 12.23 -0.18
N TYR A 156 5.75 11.29 -1.02
CA TYR A 156 6.39 11.61 -2.29
C TYR A 156 5.80 10.76 -3.41
N ARG A 157 5.40 11.40 -4.51
CA ARG A 157 5.04 10.73 -5.75
C ARG A 157 6.27 10.63 -6.65
N ILE A 158 6.45 9.45 -7.25
CA ILE A 158 7.58 9.16 -8.12
C ILE A 158 7.06 8.91 -9.53
N PHE A 159 7.58 9.66 -10.48
CA PHE A 159 7.21 9.60 -11.88
C PHE A 159 8.40 9.21 -12.75
N ALA A 160 8.12 8.43 -13.79
CA ALA A 160 8.99 8.35 -14.96
C ALA A 160 8.28 9.02 -16.13
N LYS A 161 8.88 10.11 -16.64
CA LYS A 161 8.22 11.02 -17.59
C LYS A 161 6.94 11.58 -16.96
N GLU A 162 5.77 11.20 -17.48
CA GLU A 162 4.45 11.65 -17.02
C GLU A 162 3.64 10.51 -16.35
N LYS A 163 4.23 9.32 -16.20
CA LYS A 163 3.55 8.17 -15.60
C LYS A 163 3.88 8.11 -14.11
N LEU A 164 2.85 8.18 -13.26
CA LEU A 164 2.98 7.89 -11.83
C LEU A 164 3.33 6.41 -11.64
N LEU A 165 4.52 6.14 -11.09
CA LEU A 165 5.02 4.79 -10.89
C LEU A 165 4.80 4.29 -9.47
N ALA A 166 5.02 5.17 -8.48
CA ALA A 166 5.00 4.79 -7.09
C ALA A 166 4.75 5.99 -6.17
N VAL A 167 4.42 5.69 -4.92
CA VAL A 167 4.26 6.67 -3.84
C VAL A 167 5.03 6.19 -2.60
N ILE A 168 5.76 7.08 -1.96
CA ILE A 168 6.35 6.86 -0.64
C ILE A 168 5.53 7.61 0.41
N TRP A 169 5.05 6.90 1.42
CA TRP A 169 4.19 7.44 2.48
C TRP A 169 4.19 6.54 3.71
N LYS A 170 3.57 6.98 4.82
CA LYS A 170 3.48 6.18 6.05
C LYS A 170 2.45 5.04 6.01
N HIS A 171 1.67 4.95 4.95
CA HIS A 171 0.54 4.05 4.87
C HIS A 171 0.80 2.88 3.92
N ARG A 172 0.33 1.67 4.26
CA ARG A 172 0.50 0.51 3.38
C ARG A 172 -0.47 0.56 2.20
N GLY A 173 0.05 0.36 0.99
CA GLY A 173 -0.76 0.08 -0.20
C GLY A 173 -1.11 -1.40 -0.30
N GLN A 174 -2.06 -1.74 -1.18
CA GLN A 174 -2.41 -3.14 -1.51
C GLN A 174 -1.62 -3.67 -2.72
N PHE A 175 -0.77 -2.83 -3.32
CA PHE A 175 0.16 -3.20 -4.38
C PHE A 175 1.47 -3.73 -3.79
N SER A 176 2.52 -3.85 -4.61
CA SER A 176 3.87 -4.12 -4.11
C SER A 176 4.28 -3.02 -3.12
N THR A 177 4.32 -3.41 -1.85
CA THR A 177 4.70 -2.55 -0.73
C THR A 177 6.08 -2.96 -0.25
N LEU A 178 7.01 -2.01 -0.28
CA LEU A 178 8.35 -2.19 0.27
C LEU A 178 8.48 -1.34 1.54
N THR A 179 9.03 -1.93 2.60
CA THR A 179 9.18 -1.27 3.90
C THR A 179 10.63 -1.36 4.33
N GLN A 180 11.22 -0.22 4.70
CA GLN A 180 12.52 -0.20 5.35
C GLN A 180 12.34 -0.62 6.81
N GLN A 181 13.06 -1.65 7.24
CA GLN A 181 13.06 -2.07 8.64
C GLN A 181 14.05 -1.20 9.44
N PRO A 182 13.72 -0.84 10.70
CA PRO A 182 14.64 -0.15 11.57
C PRO A 182 15.89 -1.00 11.87
N GLU A 183 16.99 -0.35 12.29
CA GLU A 183 18.12 -1.09 12.84
C GLU A 183 17.77 -1.70 14.20
N LYS A 184 18.52 -2.73 14.61
CA LYS A 184 18.22 -3.51 15.84
C LYS A 184 18.07 -2.63 17.10
N ASP A 185 18.78 -1.52 17.16
CA ASP A 185 18.85 -0.65 18.33
C ASP A 185 18.02 0.64 18.18
N ASP A 186 17.25 0.79 17.08
CA ASP A 186 16.37 1.93 16.86
C ASP A 186 15.07 1.78 17.67
N LEU A 187 14.95 2.60 18.72
CA LEU A 187 13.77 2.62 19.60
C LEU A 187 12.58 3.39 19.02
N ILE A 188 12.83 4.31 18.09
CA ILE A 188 11.81 5.13 17.43
C ILE A 188 12.11 5.13 15.94
N PHE A 189 11.17 4.65 15.13
CA PHE A 189 11.30 4.63 13.69
C PHE A 189 9.98 5.02 13.04
N ASP A 190 10.06 5.91 12.07
CA ASP A 190 8.92 6.28 11.22
C ASP A 190 8.87 5.31 10.04
N PRO A 191 7.87 4.41 9.94
CA PRO A 191 7.79 3.49 8.83
C PRO A 191 7.54 4.25 7.53
N ALA A 192 8.48 4.16 6.59
CA ALA A 192 8.26 4.56 5.21
C ALA A 192 7.83 3.34 4.39
N THR A 193 6.70 3.47 3.70
CA THR A 193 6.16 2.47 2.78
C THR A 193 6.25 3.00 1.36
N LEU A 194 6.96 2.29 0.49
CA LEU A 194 6.97 2.53 -0.95
C LEU A 194 5.91 1.62 -1.60
N THR A 195 4.82 2.22 -2.09
CA THR A 195 3.77 1.53 -2.85
C THR A 195 4.04 1.70 -4.33
N VAL A 196 4.33 0.60 -5.03
CA VAL A 196 4.62 0.58 -6.47
C VAL A 196 3.36 0.20 -7.24
N TYR A 197 2.88 1.09 -8.10
CA TYR A 197 1.66 0.88 -8.89
C TYR A 197 1.90 0.06 -10.17
N ASP A 198 3.12 0.09 -10.70
CA ASP A 198 3.51 -0.69 -11.87
C ASP A 198 4.46 -1.82 -11.46
N ALA A 199 3.95 -3.05 -11.45
CA ALA A 199 4.71 -4.23 -11.04
C ALA A 199 6.02 -4.44 -11.83
N ALA A 200 6.12 -3.91 -13.05
CA ALA A 200 7.35 -3.99 -13.84
C ALA A 200 8.52 -3.21 -13.20
N TYR A 201 8.21 -2.23 -12.33
CA TYR A 201 9.20 -1.40 -11.64
C TYR A 201 9.50 -1.89 -10.21
N THR A 202 8.86 -2.96 -9.72
CA THR A 202 9.06 -3.43 -8.34
C THR A 202 10.53 -3.79 -8.07
N ASN A 203 11.17 -4.58 -8.93
CA ASN A 203 12.58 -4.96 -8.77
C ASN A 203 13.53 -3.76 -8.93
N PHE A 204 13.15 -2.80 -9.80
CA PHE A 204 13.90 -1.57 -9.98
C PHE A 204 13.91 -0.73 -8.69
N PHE A 205 12.75 -0.60 -8.02
CA PHE A 205 12.65 0.10 -6.75
C PHE A 205 13.29 -0.65 -5.57
N LEU A 206 13.17 -1.98 -5.54
CA LEU A 206 13.81 -2.82 -4.53
C LEU A 206 15.32 -2.57 -4.45
N LYS A 207 15.98 -2.43 -5.60
CA LYS A 207 17.42 -2.12 -5.67
C LYS A 207 17.80 -0.83 -4.94
N TYR A 208 16.96 0.22 -4.97
CA TYR A 208 17.27 1.45 -4.23
C TYR A 208 17.21 1.22 -2.73
N LEU A 209 16.22 0.45 -2.25
CA LEU A 209 16.11 0.13 -0.83
C LEU A 209 17.26 -0.75 -0.35
N GLU A 210 17.72 -1.71 -1.17
CA GLU A 210 18.82 -2.60 -0.83
C GLU A 210 20.19 -1.90 -0.81
N THR A 211 20.36 -0.86 -1.62
CA THR A 211 21.68 -0.22 -1.80
C THR A 211 21.82 1.08 -1.05
N SER A 212 20.76 1.61 -0.44
CA SER A 212 20.78 2.87 0.30
C SER A 212 20.71 2.63 1.81
N SER A 213 21.44 3.44 2.57
CA SER A 213 21.39 3.41 4.04
C SER A 213 20.19 4.15 4.60
N ASP A 214 19.73 5.21 3.92
CA ASP A 214 18.66 6.06 4.40
C ASP A 214 17.74 6.57 3.29
N PHE A 215 16.69 7.27 3.72
CA PHE A 215 15.66 7.80 2.85
C PHE A 215 16.18 8.87 1.87
N GLU A 216 17.06 9.76 2.31
CA GLU A 216 17.60 10.82 1.46
C GLU A 216 18.45 10.25 0.33
N GLU A 217 19.25 9.22 0.62
CA GLU A 217 20.03 8.51 -0.39
C GLU A 217 19.13 7.82 -1.42
N ILE A 218 18.01 7.21 -1.00
CA ILE A 218 17.00 6.64 -1.92
C ILE A 218 16.50 7.73 -2.89
N LEU A 219 16.10 8.89 -2.38
CA LEU A 219 15.61 9.99 -3.21
C LEU A 219 16.69 10.52 -4.17
N GLN A 220 17.94 10.64 -3.72
CA GLN A 220 19.06 11.10 -4.55
C GLN A 220 19.37 10.12 -5.69
N LYS A 221 19.36 8.80 -5.43
CA LYS A 221 19.56 7.79 -6.46
C LYS A 221 18.44 7.79 -7.49
N MET A 222 17.18 7.85 -7.04
CA MET A 222 16.02 7.97 -7.92
C MET A 222 16.10 9.20 -8.84
N LYS A 223 16.48 10.37 -8.30
CA LYS A 223 16.71 11.60 -9.08
C LYS A 223 17.84 11.43 -10.10
N SER A 224 18.93 10.76 -9.71
CA SER A 224 20.08 10.49 -10.59
C SER A 224 19.70 9.61 -11.79
N ASP A 225 18.77 8.68 -11.59
CA ASP A 225 18.19 7.83 -12.64
C ASP A 225 17.02 8.50 -13.40
N ARG A 226 16.93 9.84 -13.30
CA ARG A 226 15.97 10.69 -14.03
C ARG A 226 14.50 10.44 -13.69
N LEU A 227 14.22 9.96 -12.48
CA LEU A 227 12.86 9.97 -11.95
C LEU A 227 12.52 11.36 -11.41
N SER A 228 11.30 11.81 -11.69
CA SER A 228 10.78 13.05 -11.12
C SER A 228 10.09 12.72 -9.80
N ILE A 229 10.48 13.42 -8.74
CA ILE A 229 9.94 13.23 -7.39
C ILE A 229 9.21 14.49 -6.98
N PHE A 230 7.93 14.36 -6.63
CA PHE A 230 7.09 15.46 -6.17
C PHE A 230 6.60 15.19 -4.76
N GLU A 231 6.79 16.16 -3.88
CA GLU A 231 6.24 16.10 -2.53
C GLU A 231 4.71 16.24 -2.60
N ILE A 232 4.01 15.33 -1.93
CA ILE A 232 2.58 15.45 -1.63
C ILE A 232 2.50 16.50 -0.53
N ALA A 233 2.44 17.77 -0.92
CA ALA A 233 2.32 18.86 0.02
C ALA A 233 1.09 18.63 0.90
N ALA A 234 1.32 18.48 2.20
CA ALA A 234 0.29 18.76 3.18
C ALA A 234 -0.06 20.23 3.02
N HIS A 235 -1.05 20.55 2.18
CA HIS A 235 -1.62 21.88 2.17
C HIS A 235 -2.14 22.13 3.59
N LEU A 236 -1.31 22.78 4.41
CA LEU A 236 -1.75 23.52 5.57
C LEU A 236 -2.77 24.49 5.00
N GLN A 237 -4.05 24.19 5.21
CA GLN A 237 -5.09 25.17 5.01
C GLN A 237 -4.79 26.28 6.01
N THR A 238 -4.06 27.30 5.58
CA THR A 238 -4.19 28.63 6.18
C THR A 238 -5.62 29.07 5.87
N ASN A 239 -6.52 28.76 6.80
CA ASN A 239 -7.84 29.40 6.88
C ASN A 239 -7.66 30.86 7.28
#